data_AF-A0A356L2U9-F1
#
_entry.id   AF-A0A356L2U9-F1
#
_cell.length_a   1.000
_cell.length_b   1.000
_cell.length_c   1.000
_cell.angle_alpha   90.00
_cell.angle_beta   90.00
_cell.angle_gamma   90.00
#
_symmetry.space_group_name_H-M   'P 1'
#
loop_
_entity.id
_entity.type
_entity.pdbx_description
1 polymer ?
#
loop_
_entity_poly.entity_id
_entity_poly.type
_entity_poly.pdbx_seq_one_letter_code
_entity_poly.pdbx_strand_id
1 'polypeptide(L)'
;MMHTIKKAVIFEQIINKSRFIGQLFPVASVLEAKDKLEEVRKRYADATHNCYGYVIGENGSEGKQSDDGEPSGTAGAVIFGILKKNGLTNVLAVVTRYFGGIKLGAGGLVRAYGSSVSLAINQAEPSEIRSMIALELEFAYPHLNSVQKCLEKHQEISHDFGETVKMAYLIPETESAEIRQSLVDATRNEIKITLNSK
;
A
#
# COMPACT_ATOMS: atom_id res chain seq x y z
N MET A 1 -3.01 -8.40 6.36
CA MET A 1 -1.90 -8.10 5.43
C MET A 1 -2.35 -6.96 4.54
N MET A 2 -1.59 -5.87 4.54
CA MET A 2 -1.81 -4.74 3.64
C MET A 2 -1.18 -5.05 2.29
N HIS A 3 -1.90 -4.77 1.21
CA HIS A 3 -1.37 -4.96 -0.13
C HIS A 3 -1.37 -3.64 -0.89
N THR A 4 -0.39 -3.50 -1.77
CA THR A 4 -0.34 -2.48 -2.81
C THR A 4 -0.15 -3.18 -4.15
N ILE A 5 0.12 -2.42 -5.21
CA ILE A 5 0.42 -2.93 -6.53
C ILE A 5 1.88 -2.63 -6.88
N LYS A 6 2.55 -3.49 -7.63
CA LYS A 6 3.98 -3.26 -7.96
C LYS A 6 4.21 -2.11 -8.93
N LYS A 7 3.28 -1.92 -9.88
CA LYS A 7 3.41 -0.97 -10.99
C LYS A 7 2.04 -0.39 -11.33
N ALA A 8 2.05 0.72 -12.06
CA ALA A 8 0.83 1.30 -12.57
C ALA A 8 0.13 0.36 -13.57
N VAL A 9 -1.20 0.37 -13.55
CA VAL A 9 -2.05 -0.43 -14.43
C VAL A 9 -3.07 0.47 -15.09
N ILE A 10 -3.34 0.22 -16.37
CA ILE A 10 -4.36 0.94 -17.13
C ILE A 10 -5.28 -0.08 -17.78
N PHE A 11 -6.58 0.07 -17.57
CA PHE A 11 -7.62 -0.72 -18.19
C PHE A 11 -8.65 0.21 -18.83
N GLU A 12 -9.04 -0.11 -20.06
CA GLU A 12 -10.03 0.67 -20.79
C GLU A 12 -11.25 -0.17 -21.16
N GLN A 13 -12.43 0.42 -21.06
CA GLN A 13 -13.67 -0.16 -21.56
C GLN A 13 -14.63 0.89 -22.13
N ILE A 14 -15.50 0.44 -23.03
CA ILE A 14 -16.59 1.23 -23.59
C ILE A 14 -17.92 0.71 -23.04
N ILE A 15 -18.73 1.58 -22.45
CA ILE A 15 -20.06 1.26 -21.94
C ILE A 15 -21.04 2.29 -22.51
N ASN A 16 -22.03 1.84 -23.28
CA ASN A 16 -23.04 2.71 -23.92
C ASN A 16 -22.39 3.92 -24.62
N LYS A 17 -21.38 3.64 -25.47
CA LYS A 17 -20.55 4.62 -26.20
C LYS A 17 -19.66 5.52 -25.33
N SER A 18 -19.82 5.55 -24.01
CA SER A 18 -18.92 6.29 -23.12
C SER A 18 -17.65 5.46 -22.91
N ARG A 19 -16.49 6.12 -23.00
CA ARG A 19 -15.18 5.50 -22.76
C ARG A 19 -14.76 5.72 -21.32
N PHE A 20 -14.33 4.67 -20.64
CA PHE A 20 -13.83 4.69 -19.27
C PHE A 20 -12.43 4.10 -19.24
N ILE A 21 -11.48 4.87 -18.72
CA ILE A 21 -10.07 4.49 -18.58
C ILE A 21 -9.77 4.42 -17.09
N GLY A 22 -9.81 3.21 -16.52
CA GLY A 22 -9.43 2.95 -15.14
C GLY A 22 -7.92 2.83 -15.00
N GLN A 23 -7.33 3.63 -14.13
CA GLN A 23 -5.89 3.72 -13.92
C GLN A 23 -5.59 3.51 -12.44
N LEU A 24 -4.64 2.65 -12.13
CA LEU A 24 -4.12 2.43 -10.79
C LEU A 24 -2.66 2.84 -10.75
N PHE A 25 -2.25 3.52 -9.69
CA PHE A 25 -0.88 3.94 -9.46
C PHE A 25 -0.46 3.56 -8.04
N PRO A 26 0.68 2.86 -7.85
CA PRO A 26 1.29 2.78 -6.54
C PRO A 26 1.81 4.16 -6.14
N VAL A 27 1.53 4.59 -4.91
CA VAL A 27 1.92 5.90 -4.38
C VAL A 27 2.26 5.77 -2.89
N ALA A 28 3.36 6.35 -2.47
CA ALA A 28 3.85 6.27 -1.08
C ALA A 28 3.33 7.39 -0.19
N SER A 29 2.73 8.45 -0.74
CA SER A 29 2.25 9.61 0.02
C SER A 29 1.10 10.34 -0.65
N VAL A 30 0.38 11.16 0.12
CA VAL A 30 -0.67 12.05 -0.41
C VAL A 30 -0.10 13.05 -1.42
N LEU A 31 1.15 13.49 -1.25
CA LEU A 31 1.80 14.40 -2.20
C LEU A 31 1.97 13.72 -3.56
N GLU A 32 2.53 12.51 -3.57
CA GLU A 32 2.72 11.73 -4.80
C GLU A 32 1.38 11.41 -5.48
N ALA A 33 0.33 11.09 -4.71
CA ALA A 33 -1.00 10.90 -5.25
C ALA A 33 -1.57 12.15 -5.92
N LYS A 34 -1.34 13.34 -5.35
CA LYS A 34 -1.73 14.61 -5.97
C LYS A 34 -0.95 14.86 -7.26
N ASP A 35 0.36 14.64 -7.25
CA ASP A 35 1.21 14.85 -8.42
C ASP A 35 0.78 13.93 -9.58
N LYS A 36 0.52 12.65 -9.28
CA LYS A 36 0.02 11.68 -10.26
C LYS A 36 -1.38 12.03 -10.78
N LEU A 37 -2.27 12.50 -9.91
CA LEU A 37 -3.59 12.96 -10.34
C LEU A 37 -3.49 14.15 -11.31
N GLU A 38 -2.59 15.10 -11.05
CA GLU A 38 -2.37 16.25 -11.93
C GLU A 38 -1.73 15.83 -13.27
N GLU A 39 -0.84 14.83 -13.28
CA GLU A 39 -0.34 14.22 -14.52
C GLU A 39 -1.49 13.63 -15.36
N VAL A 40 -2.41 12.90 -14.72
CA VAL A 40 -3.58 12.30 -15.40
C VAL A 40 -4.50 13.38 -15.95
N ARG A 41 -4.81 14.41 -15.15
CA ARG A 41 -5.64 15.54 -15.59
C ARG A 41 -5.05 16.30 -16.78
N LYS A 42 -3.72 16.49 -16.80
CA LYS A 42 -3.04 17.10 -17.94
C LYS A 42 -3.08 16.19 -19.17
N ARG A 43 -2.88 14.88 -18.99
CA ARG A 43 -2.92 13.89 -20.08
C ARG A 43 -4.30 13.78 -20.73
N TYR A 44 -5.35 13.83 -19.93
CA TYR A 44 -6.74 13.73 -20.37
C TYR A 44 -7.52 15.02 -20.06
N ALA A 45 -6.95 16.15 -20.49
CA ALA A 45 -7.52 17.48 -20.22
C ALA A 45 -8.86 17.71 -20.94
N ASP A 46 -9.14 16.93 -21.98
CA ASP A 46 -10.37 16.96 -22.77
C ASP A 46 -11.41 15.93 -22.28
N ALA A 47 -11.12 15.17 -21.23
CA ALA A 47 -12.07 14.24 -20.65
C ALA A 47 -13.26 14.96 -20.01
N THR A 48 -14.40 14.27 -19.96
CA THR A 48 -15.59 14.79 -19.29
C THR A 48 -15.39 14.82 -17.77
N HIS A 49 -14.80 13.76 -17.21
CA HIS A 49 -14.51 13.64 -15.78
C HIS A 49 -13.25 12.81 -15.54
N ASN A 50 -12.48 13.17 -14.52
CA ASN A 50 -11.36 12.43 -13.96
C ASN A 50 -11.64 12.12 -12.47
N CYS A 51 -12.61 11.23 -12.23
CA CYS A 51 -13.00 10.82 -10.89
C CYS A 51 -11.89 9.97 -10.26
N TYR A 52 -11.69 10.08 -8.96
CA TYR A 52 -10.61 9.37 -8.29
C TYR A 52 -10.94 8.96 -6.86
N GLY A 53 -10.14 8.02 -6.35
CA GLY A 53 -10.04 7.66 -4.96
C GLY A 53 -8.64 7.15 -4.64
N TYR A 54 -8.10 7.48 -3.47
CA TYR A 54 -6.84 6.92 -2.99
C TYR A 54 -6.96 6.43 -1.56
N VAL A 55 -6.18 5.41 -1.22
CA VAL A 55 -6.00 4.87 0.13
C VAL A 55 -4.49 4.82 0.36
N ILE A 56 -3.99 5.50 1.39
CA ILE A 56 -2.57 5.69 1.66
C ILE A 56 -2.30 5.53 3.16
N GLY A 57 -1.12 5.03 3.49
CA GLY A 57 -0.67 4.87 4.86
C GLY A 57 -1.09 3.55 5.49
N GLU A 58 -0.68 3.36 6.75
CA GLU A 58 -0.96 2.15 7.50
C GLU A 58 -2.46 1.95 7.67
N ASN A 59 -2.95 0.78 7.23
CA ASN A 59 -4.38 0.44 7.16
C ASN A 59 -5.26 1.47 6.42
N GLY A 60 -4.68 2.31 5.56
CA GLY A 60 -5.41 3.35 4.84
C GLY A 60 -5.83 4.53 5.71
N SER A 61 -4.97 4.94 6.64
CA SER A 61 -5.16 6.08 7.54
C SER A 61 -5.48 7.38 6.80
N GLU A 62 -4.98 7.54 5.58
CA GLU A 62 -5.26 8.68 4.71
C GLU A 62 -6.08 8.24 3.49
N GLY A 63 -7.23 8.87 3.29
CA GLY A 63 -8.12 8.55 2.19
C GLY A 63 -8.90 9.74 1.68
N LYS A 64 -9.04 9.85 0.36
CA LYS A 64 -9.87 10.86 -0.29
C LYS A 64 -10.47 10.31 -1.56
N GLN A 65 -11.61 10.88 -1.94
CA GLN A 65 -12.32 10.56 -3.16
C GLN A 65 -12.90 11.83 -3.79
N SER A 66 -13.17 11.78 -5.09
CA SER A 66 -13.88 12.84 -5.80
C SER A 66 -14.67 12.28 -6.97
N ASP A 67 -15.91 12.72 -7.09
CA ASP A 67 -16.76 12.45 -8.24
C ASP A 67 -16.45 13.37 -9.44
N ASP A 68 -15.57 14.37 -9.30
CA ASP A 68 -15.11 15.27 -10.38
C ASP A 68 -16.23 15.82 -11.30
N GLY A 69 -17.38 16.16 -10.71
CA GLY A 69 -18.56 16.68 -11.44
C GLY A 69 -19.58 15.63 -11.87
N GLU A 70 -19.31 14.33 -11.68
CA GLU A 70 -20.36 13.30 -11.74
C GLU A 70 -21.38 13.49 -10.60
N PRO A 71 -22.59 12.91 -10.73
CA PRO A 71 -23.54 12.87 -9.63
C PRO A 71 -22.91 12.30 -8.36
N SER A 72 -23.18 12.97 -7.23
CA SER A 72 -22.59 12.65 -5.92
C SER A 72 -22.73 11.16 -5.58
N GLY A 73 -21.61 10.55 -5.21
CA GLY A 73 -21.52 9.15 -4.78
C GLY A 73 -21.54 8.12 -5.90
N THR A 74 -21.55 8.53 -7.17
CA THR A 74 -21.65 7.60 -8.30
C THR A 74 -20.29 7.18 -8.89
N ALA A 75 -19.20 7.86 -8.53
CA ALA A 75 -17.88 7.63 -9.10
C ALA A 75 -16.78 7.52 -8.03
N GLY A 76 -16.33 8.63 -7.44
CA GLY A 76 -15.26 8.67 -6.44
C GLY A 76 -15.53 7.77 -5.24
N ALA A 77 -16.76 7.80 -4.73
CA ALA A 77 -17.18 6.93 -3.63
C ALA A 77 -17.08 5.44 -3.98
N VAL A 78 -17.43 5.09 -5.21
CA VAL A 78 -17.36 3.72 -5.72
C VAL A 78 -15.91 3.29 -5.88
N ILE A 79 -15.07 4.14 -6.48
CA ILE A 79 -13.64 3.90 -6.69
C ILE A 79 -12.97 3.61 -5.34
N PHE A 80 -13.16 4.51 -4.37
CA PHE A 80 -12.56 4.40 -3.03
C PHE A 80 -13.06 3.17 -2.27
N GLY A 81 -14.37 2.88 -2.33
CA GLY A 81 -14.95 1.70 -1.71
C GLY A 81 -14.36 0.38 -2.23
N ILE A 82 -14.06 0.32 -3.54
CA ILE A 82 -13.45 -0.87 -4.16
C ILE A 82 -12.00 -1.04 -3.71
N LEU A 83 -11.21 0.03 -3.64
CA LEU A 83 -9.84 -0.05 -3.11
C LEU A 83 -9.85 -0.63 -1.69
N LYS A 84 -10.71 -0.10 -0.81
CA LYS A 84 -10.85 -0.58 0.57
C LYS A 84 -11.33 -2.03 0.64
N LYS A 85 -12.33 -2.41 -0.14
CA LYS A 85 -12.86 -3.79 -0.16
C LYS A 85 -11.80 -4.82 -0.58
N ASN A 86 -10.85 -4.42 -1.44
CA ASN A 86 -9.75 -5.27 -1.87
C ASN A 86 -8.53 -5.20 -0.94
N GLY A 87 -8.61 -4.49 0.20
CA GLY A 87 -7.50 -4.36 1.15
C GLY A 87 -6.27 -3.64 0.56
N LEU A 88 -6.47 -2.81 -0.46
CA LEU A 88 -5.40 -2.04 -1.08
C LEU A 88 -5.11 -0.75 -0.30
N THR A 89 -3.83 -0.43 -0.16
CA THR A 89 -3.32 0.83 0.37
C THR A 89 -2.06 1.24 -0.39
N ASN A 90 -1.62 2.48 -0.21
CA ASN A 90 -0.57 3.11 -1.00
C ASN A 90 -0.90 3.04 -2.51
N VAL A 91 -2.17 3.30 -2.84
CA VAL A 91 -2.69 3.24 -4.21
C VAL A 91 -3.61 4.44 -4.47
N LEU A 92 -3.41 5.07 -5.63
CA LEU A 92 -4.34 5.99 -6.26
C LEU A 92 -5.05 5.28 -7.40
N ALA A 93 -6.37 5.40 -7.46
CA ALA A 93 -7.18 5.02 -8.61
C ALA A 93 -7.80 6.26 -9.25
N VAL A 94 -7.65 6.42 -10.56
CA VAL A 94 -8.31 7.46 -11.36
C VAL A 94 -9.08 6.78 -12.49
N VAL A 95 -10.35 7.14 -12.65
CA VAL A 95 -11.16 6.72 -13.78
C VAL A 95 -11.49 7.95 -14.62
N THR A 96 -10.86 8.00 -15.79
CA THR A 96 -11.12 9.04 -16.79
C THR A 96 -12.31 8.63 -17.64
N ARG A 97 -13.30 9.51 -17.78
CA ARG A 97 -14.50 9.27 -18.59
C ARG A 97 -14.60 10.26 -19.74
N TYR A 98 -14.88 9.74 -20.93
CA TYR A 98 -15.38 10.51 -22.07
C TYR A 98 -16.86 10.16 -22.32
N PHE A 99 -17.74 11.15 -22.27
CA PHE A 99 -19.17 10.96 -22.48
C PHE A 99 -19.48 10.59 -23.94
N GLY A 100 -20.22 9.49 -24.13
CA GLY A 100 -20.57 8.97 -25.45
C GLY A 100 -21.94 9.37 -26.00
N GLY A 101 -22.61 10.37 -25.41
CA GLY A 101 -23.94 10.82 -25.84
C GLY A 101 -25.12 10.05 -25.23
N ILE A 102 -24.88 8.93 -24.53
CA ILE A 102 -25.94 8.13 -23.89
C ILE A 102 -25.81 8.21 -22.36
N LYS A 103 -26.86 8.71 -21.69
CA LYS A 103 -26.91 8.80 -20.23
C LYS A 103 -27.03 7.40 -19.62
N LEU A 104 -26.21 7.12 -18.61
CA LEU A 104 -26.17 5.83 -17.90
C LEU A 104 -27.12 5.76 -16.69
N GLY A 105 -27.55 6.91 -16.17
CA GLY A 105 -28.21 7.02 -14.87
C GLY A 105 -27.27 6.67 -13.70
N ALA A 106 -27.69 6.96 -12.47
CA ALA A 106 -26.84 6.79 -11.28
C ALA A 106 -26.34 5.34 -11.12
N GLY A 107 -27.23 4.35 -11.21
CA GLY A 107 -26.85 2.95 -11.10
C GLY A 107 -25.94 2.45 -12.23
N GLY A 108 -26.07 3.02 -13.43
CA GLY A 108 -25.18 2.71 -14.56
C GLY A 108 -23.78 3.28 -14.35
N LEU A 109 -23.67 4.50 -13.82
CA LEU A 109 -22.39 5.12 -13.47
C LEU A 109 -21.68 4.33 -12.37
N VAL A 110 -22.39 3.97 -11.31
CA VAL A 110 -21.84 3.15 -10.21
C VAL A 110 -21.23 1.85 -10.75
N ARG A 111 -21.95 1.15 -11.64
CA ARG A 111 -21.42 -0.07 -12.27
C ARG A 111 -20.23 0.19 -13.18
N ALA A 112 -20.25 1.25 -13.97
CA ALA A 112 -19.18 1.59 -14.91
C ALA A 112 -17.87 1.98 -14.21
N TYR A 113 -17.93 2.88 -13.22
CA TYR A 113 -16.78 3.26 -12.41
C TYR A 113 -16.26 2.05 -11.62
N GLY A 114 -17.19 1.29 -11.03
CA GLY A 114 -16.83 0.13 -10.24
C GLY A 114 -16.14 -0.97 -11.03
N SER A 115 -16.68 -1.33 -12.20
CA SER A 115 -16.05 -2.33 -13.07
C SER A 115 -14.71 -1.85 -13.61
N SER A 116 -14.56 -0.56 -13.94
CA SER A 116 -13.30 -0.01 -14.46
C SER A 116 -12.14 -0.19 -13.48
N VAL A 117 -12.37 0.13 -12.20
CA VAL A 117 -11.37 -0.06 -11.14
C VAL A 117 -11.14 -1.54 -10.88
N SER A 118 -12.19 -2.34 -10.77
CA SER A 118 -12.08 -3.77 -10.47
C SER A 118 -11.28 -4.52 -11.55
N LEU A 119 -11.50 -4.19 -12.82
CA LEU A 119 -10.78 -4.79 -13.93
C LEU A 119 -9.31 -4.36 -13.96
N ALA A 120 -9.01 -3.11 -13.61
CA ALA A 120 -7.63 -2.67 -13.42
C ALA A 120 -6.95 -3.40 -12.24
N ILE A 121 -7.65 -3.62 -11.12
CA ILE A 121 -7.13 -4.38 -9.97
C ILE A 121 -6.82 -5.83 -10.38
N ASN A 122 -7.70 -6.46 -11.15
CA ASN A 122 -7.49 -7.84 -11.60
C ASN A 122 -6.26 -8.02 -12.51
N GLN A 123 -5.80 -6.94 -13.14
CA GLN A 123 -4.57 -6.94 -13.96
C GLN A 123 -3.34 -6.51 -13.17
N ALA A 124 -3.50 -6.06 -11.93
CA ALA A 124 -2.40 -5.60 -11.10
C ALA A 124 -1.64 -6.77 -10.47
N GLU A 125 -0.32 -6.70 -10.50
CA GLU A 125 0.53 -7.60 -9.73
C GLU A 125 0.54 -7.12 -8.27
N PRO A 126 0.03 -7.93 -7.32
CA PRO A 126 -0.02 -7.53 -5.92
C PRO A 126 1.40 -7.46 -5.32
N SER A 127 1.56 -6.58 -4.33
CA SER A 127 2.74 -6.48 -3.49
C SER A 127 2.32 -6.41 -2.04
N GLU A 128 2.94 -7.22 -1.19
CA GLU A 128 2.73 -7.14 0.25
C GLU A 128 3.46 -5.91 0.83
N ILE A 129 2.81 -5.24 1.78
CA ILE A 129 3.45 -4.26 2.66
C ILE A 129 3.66 -4.94 4.01
N ARG A 130 4.92 -4.99 4.45
CA ARG A 130 5.31 -5.53 5.75
C ARG A 130 5.78 -4.38 6.65
N SER A 131 5.14 -4.23 7.80
CA SER A 131 5.63 -3.33 8.85
C SER A 131 6.92 -3.90 9.41
N MET A 132 7.94 -3.06 9.49
CA MET A 132 9.26 -3.41 9.99
C MET A 132 9.52 -2.65 11.29
N ILE A 133 10.08 -3.32 12.28
CA ILE A 133 10.43 -2.72 13.58
C ILE A 133 11.93 -2.87 13.85
N ALA A 134 12.48 -1.96 14.63
CA ALA A 134 13.86 -2.06 15.08
C ALA A 134 13.93 -2.98 16.31
N LEU A 135 14.74 -4.04 16.20
CA LEU A 135 15.09 -4.96 17.26
C LEU A 135 16.46 -4.59 17.79
N GLU A 136 16.55 -4.14 19.04
CA GLU A 136 17.80 -3.82 19.72
C GLU A 136 18.15 -4.89 20.75
N LEU A 137 19.41 -5.33 20.71
CA LEU A 137 19.92 -6.46 21.47
C LEU A 137 21.17 -6.06 22.24
N GLU A 138 21.29 -6.55 23.47
CA GLU A 138 22.49 -6.43 24.29
C GLU A 138 22.75 -7.76 25.02
N PHE A 139 23.94 -8.33 24.85
CA PHE A 139 24.32 -9.64 25.37
C PHE A 139 25.84 -9.82 25.50
N ALA A 140 26.28 -10.91 26.14
CA ALA A 140 27.71 -11.23 26.29
C ALA A 140 28.27 -11.99 25.08
N TYR A 141 29.57 -11.82 24.80
CA TYR A 141 30.27 -12.45 23.67
C TYR A 141 30.02 -13.94 23.42
N PRO A 142 29.88 -14.83 24.44
CA PRO A 142 29.59 -16.24 24.22
C PRO A 142 28.32 -16.51 23.39
N HIS A 143 27.37 -15.57 23.37
CA HIS A 143 26.09 -15.69 22.67
C HIS A 143 26.13 -15.16 21.23
N LEU A 144 27.22 -14.51 20.80
CA LEU A 144 27.31 -13.81 19.51
C LEU A 144 26.90 -14.69 18.32
N ASN A 145 27.51 -15.86 18.19
CA ASN A 145 27.22 -16.75 17.07
C ASN A 145 25.76 -17.26 17.08
N SER A 146 25.22 -17.52 18.28
CA SER A 146 23.84 -17.99 18.44
C SER A 146 22.84 -16.90 18.06
N VAL A 147 23.09 -15.66 18.49
CA VAL A 147 22.24 -14.49 18.15
C VAL A 147 22.28 -14.21 16.64
N GLN A 148 23.48 -14.16 16.04
CA GLN A 148 23.62 -13.93 14.60
C GLN A 148 22.91 -15.02 13.78
N LYS A 149 22.97 -16.27 14.23
CA LYS A 149 22.26 -17.38 13.58
C LYS A 149 20.73 -17.22 13.64
N CYS A 150 20.19 -16.74 14.76
CA CYS A 150 18.75 -16.45 14.86
C CYS A 150 18.30 -15.35 13.90
N LEU A 151 19.21 -14.46 13.48
CA LEU A 151 18.89 -13.24 12.72
C LEU A 151 19.53 -13.21 11.33
N GLU A 152 20.07 -14.33 10.85
CA GLU A 152 20.82 -14.44 9.60
C GLU A 152 20.04 -13.95 8.36
N LYS A 153 18.69 -14.06 8.40
CA LYS A 153 17.79 -13.64 7.32
C LYS A 153 17.31 -12.19 7.44
N HIS A 154 17.71 -11.48 8.49
CA HIS A 154 17.25 -10.13 8.79
C HIS A 154 18.37 -9.11 8.58
N GLN A 155 17.98 -7.87 8.28
CA GLN A 155 18.92 -6.81 7.99
C GLN A 155 19.51 -6.28 9.30
N GLU A 156 20.84 -6.38 9.45
CA GLU A 156 21.56 -5.69 10.51
C GLU A 156 21.60 -4.17 10.22
N ILE A 157 21.27 -3.37 11.23
CA ILE A 157 21.29 -1.89 11.19
C ILE A 157 22.62 -1.39 11.75
N SER A 158 23.09 -1.96 12.86
CA SER A 158 24.33 -1.56 13.53
C SER A 158 24.83 -2.62 14.50
N HIS A 159 26.12 -2.57 14.82
CA HIS A 159 26.73 -3.29 15.93
C HIS A 159 27.69 -2.39 16.72
N ASP A 160 27.91 -2.74 17.98
CA ASP A 160 28.93 -2.17 18.86
C ASP A 160 29.51 -3.29 19.74
N PHE A 161 30.84 -3.45 19.70
CA PHE A 161 31.59 -4.47 20.42
C PHE A 161 32.38 -3.81 21.55
N GLY A 162 31.68 -3.54 22.66
CA GLY A 162 32.26 -2.97 23.88
C GLY A 162 32.46 -4.02 24.96
N GLU A 163 32.15 -3.65 26.21
CA GLU A 163 32.11 -4.60 27.33
C GLU A 163 31.06 -5.72 27.10
N THR A 164 29.91 -5.33 26.56
CA THR A 164 28.88 -6.21 26.02
C THR A 164 28.78 -6.01 24.52
N VAL A 165 28.20 -6.99 23.83
CA VAL A 165 27.85 -6.87 22.42
C VAL A 165 26.48 -6.22 22.32
N LYS A 166 26.37 -5.17 21.50
CA LYS A 166 25.10 -4.54 21.14
C LYS A 166 24.88 -4.66 19.65
N MET A 167 23.68 -5.05 19.25
CA MET A 167 23.31 -5.18 17.84
C MET A 167 21.89 -4.65 17.61
N ALA A 168 21.64 -4.07 16.45
CA ALA A 168 20.32 -3.65 16.03
C ALA A 168 19.98 -4.28 14.68
N TYR A 169 18.74 -4.77 14.55
CA TYR A 169 18.23 -5.41 13.34
C TYR A 169 16.88 -4.81 12.94
N LEU A 170 16.60 -4.83 11.64
CA LEU A 170 15.28 -4.55 11.10
C LEU A 170 14.55 -5.87 10.84
N ILE A 171 13.45 -6.11 11.57
CA ILE A 171 12.69 -7.36 11.48
C ILE A 171 11.22 -7.08 11.13
N PRO A 172 10.52 -8.02 10.45
CA PRO A 172 9.07 -7.92 10.29
C PRO A 172 8.36 -7.94 11.64
N GLU A 173 7.45 -6.99 11.87
CA GLU A 173 6.70 -6.91 13.13
C GLU A 173 5.94 -8.21 13.42
N THR A 174 5.43 -8.86 12.38
CA THR A 174 4.71 -10.13 12.45
C THR A 174 5.56 -11.29 12.96
N GLU A 175 6.89 -11.22 12.82
CA GLU A 175 7.83 -12.27 13.25
C GLU A 175 8.44 -11.97 14.64
N SER A 176 8.15 -10.79 15.22
CA SER A 176 8.78 -10.29 16.44
C SER A 176 8.68 -11.24 17.64
N ALA A 177 7.52 -11.87 17.85
CA ALA A 177 7.31 -12.81 18.96
C ALA A 177 8.14 -14.11 18.80
N GLU A 178 8.19 -14.65 17.59
CA GLU A 178 8.94 -15.88 17.28
C GLU A 178 10.45 -15.64 17.37
N ILE A 179 10.93 -14.53 16.81
CA ILE A 179 12.33 -14.12 16.88
C ILE A 179 12.74 -13.90 18.34
N ARG A 180 11.90 -13.21 19.13
CA ARG A 180 12.16 -13.00 20.55
C ARG A 180 12.30 -14.32 21.30
N GLN A 181 11.40 -15.28 21.07
CA GLN A 181 11.47 -16.59 21.72
C GLN A 181 12.75 -17.33 21.32
N SER A 182 13.09 -17.34 20.02
CA SER A 182 14.31 -17.98 19.51
C SER A 182 15.57 -17.40 20.13
N LEU A 183 15.64 -16.07 20.31
CA LEU A 183 16.74 -15.40 20.97
C LEU A 183 16.84 -15.76 22.46
N VAL A 184 15.71 -15.80 23.16
CA VAL A 184 15.66 -16.21 24.57
C VAL A 184 16.15 -17.64 24.74
N ASP A 185 15.72 -18.57 23.88
CA ASP A 185 16.13 -19.97 23.94
C ASP A 185 17.62 -20.14 23.62
N ALA A 186 18.10 -19.41 22.60
CA ALA A 186 19.49 -19.47 22.15
C ALA A 186 20.50 -18.91 23.17
N THR A 187 20.09 -17.94 23.99
CA THR A 187 20.94 -17.31 25.01
C THR A 187 20.62 -17.77 26.43
N ARG A 188 19.66 -18.69 26.61
CA ARG A 188 19.12 -19.09 27.93
C ARG A 188 18.62 -17.88 28.73
N ASN A 189 17.99 -16.95 28.03
CA ASN A 189 17.47 -15.68 28.55
C ASN A 189 18.56 -14.70 29.04
N GLU A 190 19.83 -14.92 28.69
CA GLU A 190 20.95 -14.00 28.96
C GLU A 190 21.09 -12.97 27.84
N ILE A 191 19.99 -12.31 27.50
CA ILE A 191 19.92 -11.26 26.48
C ILE A 191 18.90 -10.20 26.88
N LYS A 192 19.24 -8.94 26.64
CA LYS A 192 18.30 -7.83 26.74
C LYS A 192 17.77 -7.52 25.35
N ILE A 193 16.45 -7.50 25.22
CA ILE A 193 15.73 -7.30 23.95
C ILE A 193 14.81 -6.09 24.08
N THR A 194 14.95 -5.12 23.18
CA THR A 194 14.08 -3.95 23.07
C THR A 194 13.48 -3.89 21.66
N LEU A 195 12.17 -3.68 21.58
CA LEU A 195 11.45 -3.51 20.31
C LEU A 195 10.99 -2.07 20.20
N ASN A 196 11.45 -1.36 19.16
CA ASN A 196 11.05 0.01 18.90
C ASN A 196 10.21 0.06 17.62
N SER A 197 8.93 0.37 17.77
CA SER A 197 8.06 0.78 16.66
C SER A 197 8.51 2.17 16.20
N LYS A 198 8.73 2.34 14.90
CA LYS A 198 9.03 3.66 14.34
C LYS A 198 7.78 4.53 14.28
#